data_AF-A0A7Z7FPL1-F1
#
_entry.id   AF-A0A7Z7FPL1-F1
#
_cell.length_a   1.000
_cell.length_b   1.000
_cell.length_c   1.000
_cell.angle_alpha   90.00
_cell.angle_beta   90.00
_cell.angle_gamma   90.00
#
_symmetry.space_group_name_H-M   'P 1'
#
loop_
_entity.id
_entity.type
_entity.pdbx_description
1 polymer ?
#
loop_
_entity_poly.entity_id
_entity_poly.type
_entity_poly.pdbx_seq_one_letter_code
_entity_poly.pdbx_strand_id
1 'polypeptide(L)'
;MNSNLELVDFYVSEGIELLGEASIGNEITRAGARWISPSSTEISQAIKGKLHAEDARVSFRAARALLNKRQDEIAALSGLSRATVKSLESGKDWAESHQTLVSFYDRAGVEFTGWGDPVTDKYFGVGVRWKISR
;
A
#
# COMPACT_ATOMS: atom_id res chain seq x y z
N MET A 1 -6.81 22.30 -20.22
CA MET A 1 -6.87 20.90 -19.72
C MET A 1 -5.95 20.83 -18.52
N ASN A 2 -6.50 20.56 -17.33
CA ASN A 2 -5.72 20.36 -16.12
C ASN A 2 -5.50 18.86 -15.94
N SER A 3 -4.48 18.31 -16.61
CA SER A 3 -4.20 16.87 -16.66
C SER A 3 -4.03 16.20 -15.29
N ASN A 4 -3.64 16.96 -14.26
CA ASN A 4 -3.54 16.44 -12.90
C ASN A 4 -4.91 16.09 -12.29
N LEU A 5 -5.96 16.88 -12.59
CA LEU A 5 -7.29 16.60 -12.04
C LEU A 5 -7.90 15.36 -12.72
N GLU A 6 -7.69 15.22 -14.03
CA GLU A 6 -8.11 14.04 -14.80
C GLU A 6 -7.45 12.75 -14.29
N LEU A 7 -6.17 12.80 -13.89
CA LEU A 7 -5.49 11.67 -13.26
C LEU A 7 -6.06 11.33 -11.88
N VAL A 8 -6.38 12.34 -11.07
CA VAL A 8 -7.04 12.12 -9.77
C VAL A 8 -8.39 11.46 -9.97
N ASP A 9 -9.21 11.98 -10.87
CA ASP A 9 -10.54 11.44 -11.17
C ASP A 9 -10.46 9.99 -11.68
N PHE A 10 -9.48 9.69 -12.53
CA PHE A 10 -9.21 8.32 -12.98
C PHE A 10 -8.93 7.39 -11.80
N TYR A 11 -7.95 7.71 -10.95
CA TYR A 11 -7.60 6.85 -9.82
C TYR A 11 -8.76 6.69 -8.83
N VAL A 12 -9.50 7.76 -8.56
CA VAL A 12 -10.70 7.70 -7.71
C VAL A 12 -11.77 6.79 -8.33
N SER A 13 -11.97 6.85 -9.65
CA SER A 13 -12.94 5.97 -10.33
C SER A 13 -12.54 4.50 -10.32
N GLU A 14 -11.24 4.20 -10.30
CA GLU A 14 -10.71 2.84 -10.13
C GLU A 14 -10.79 2.37 -8.66
N GLY A 15 -11.21 3.23 -7.73
CA GLY A 15 -11.32 2.90 -6.31
C GLY A 15 -10.06 3.13 -5.50
N ILE A 16 -9.14 3.97 -6.00
CA ILE A 16 -7.92 4.38 -5.30
C ILE A 16 -8.14 5.71 -4.58
N GLU A 17 -7.80 5.73 -3.31
CA GLU A 17 -7.73 6.92 -2.47
C GLU A 17 -6.29 7.43 -2.41
N LEU A 18 -6.08 8.69 -2.81
CA LEU A 18 -4.80 9.39 -2.65
C LEU A 18 -4.70 9.92 -1.21
N LEU A 19 -3.62 9.57 -0.54
CA LEU A 19 -3.39 9.89 0.87
C LEU A 19 -2.45 11.09 1.00
N GLY A 20 -2.68 11.89 2.05
CA GLY A 20 -1.80 12.99 2.45
C GLY A 20 -2.41 13.78 3.60
N GLU A 21 -1.56 14.31 4.46
CA GLU A 21 -1.94 15.19 5.57
C GLU A 21 -1.43 16.61 5.25
N ALA A 22 -2.35 17.56 5.09
CA ALA A 22 -2.04 18.95 4.82
C ALA A 22 -2.14 19.77 6.12
N SER A 23 -1.12 20.58 6.39
CA SER A 23 -1.12 21.57 7.47
C SER A 23 -0.93 22.96 6.87
N ILE A 24 -1.68 23.95 7.34
CA ILE A 24 -1.58 25.33 6.83
C ILE A 24 -0.14 25.82 6.96
N GLY A 25 0.44 26.29 5.85
CA GLY A 25 1.81 26.80 5.78
C GLY A 25 2.91 25.74 5.67
N ASN A 26 2.56 24.45 5.55
CA ASN A 26 3.52 23.35 5.40
C ASN A 26 3.22 22.50 4.15
N GLU A 27 4.22 21.74 3.71
CA GLU A 27 4.04 20.74 2.65
C GLU A 27 3.12 19.60 3.08
N ILE A 28 2.50 18.92 2.11
CA ILE A 28 1.70 17.72 2.35
C ILE A 28 2.64 16.63 2.87
N THR A 29 2.32 16.10 4.05
CA THR A 29 3.06 14.99 4.66
C THR A 29 2.32 13.67 4.45
N ARG A 30 3.01 12.55 4.70
CA ARG A 30 2.42 11.20 4.63
C ARG A 30 1.73 10.86 3.30
N ALA A 31 2.26 11.38 2.20
CA ALA A 31 1.72 11.11 0.88
C ALA A 31 1.74 9.60 0.57
N GLY A 32 0.72 9.12 -0.14
CA GLY A 32 0.57 7.71 -0.46
C GLY A 32 -0.67 7.42 -1.28
N ALA A 33 -0.98 6.14 -1.46
CA ALA A 33 -2.19 5.69 -2.12
C ALA A 33 -2.62 4.34 -1.55
N ARG A 34 -3.94 4.12 -1.48
CA ARG A 34 -4.53 2.84 -1.09
C ARG A 34 -5.83 2.59 -1.82
N TRP A 35 -6.28 1.34 -1.83
CA TRP A 35 -7.68 1.05 -2.14
C TRP A 35 -8.61 1.75 -1.15
N ILE A 36 -9.80 2.15 -1.61
CA ILE A 36 -10.82 2.71 -0.72
C ILE A 36 -11.07 1.72 0.42
N SER A 37 -10.94 2.23 1.64
CA SER A 37 -11.17 1.49 2.86
C SER A 37 -12.59 1.75 3.36
N PRO A 38 -13.26 0.73 3.93
CA PRO A 38 -14.41 0.97 4.79
C PRO A 38 -14.02 1.95 5.92
N SER A 39 -14.89 2.91 6.23
CA SER A 39 -14.69 3.90 7.31
C SER A 39 -14.89 3.32 8.72
N SER A 40 -15.57 2.18 8.82
CA SER A 40 -15.76 1.39 10.04
C SER A 40 -15.66 -0.10 9.72
N THR A 41 -15.36 -0.92 10.72
CA THR A 41 -15.41 -2.38 10.60
C THR A 41 -16.85 -2.93 10.59
N GLU A 42 -17.82 -2.11 11.02
CA GLU A 42 -19.24 -2.45 11.22
C GLU A 42 -20.12 -2.22 9.98
N ILE A 43 -19.53 -2.18 8.77
CA ILE A 43 -20.32 -1.97 7.55
C ILE A 43 -20.91 -3.30 7.07
N SER A 44 -22.11 -3.24 6.49
CA SER A 44 -22.82 -4.41 5.99
C SER A 44 -21.99 -5.16 4.93
N GLN A 45 -22.13 -6.49 4.86
CA GLN A 45 -21.44 -7.30 3.86
C GLN A 45 -21.75 -6.86 2.41
N ALA A 46 -22.95 -6.32 2.17
CA ALA A 46 -23.32 -5.76 0.87
C ALA A 46 -22.47 -4.56 0.44
N ILE A 47 -21.95 -3.78 1.40
CA ILE A 47 -21.02 -2.67 1.12
C ILE A 47 -19.59 -3.22 0.98
N LYS A 48 -19.17 -4.16 1.84
CA LYS A 48 -17.86 -4.81 1.74
C LYS A 48 -17.66 -5.50 0.38
N GLY A 49 -18.69 -6.16 -0.16
CA GLY A 49 -18.65 -6.80 -1.47
C GLY A 49 -18.52 -5.85 -2.68
N LYS A 50 -18.67 -4.54 -2.47
CA LYS A 50 -18.44 -3.51 -3.51
C LYS A 50 -17.06 -2.88 -3.43
N LEU A 51 -16.33 -3.12 -2.34
CA LEU A 51 -15.00 -2.57 -2.14
C LEU A 51 -13.95 -3.56 -2.67
N HIS A 52 -12.82 -3.00 -3.11
CA HIS A 52 -11.71 -3.81 -3.56
C HIS A 52 -11.09 -4.54 -2.35
N ALA A 53 -11.02 -5.86 -2.46
CA ALA A 53 -10.48 -6.75 -1.45
C ALA A 53 -9.24 -7.46 -2.01
N GLU A 54 -8.19 -7.53 -1.20
CA GLU A 54 -6.95 -8.21 -1.53
C GLU A 54 -6.79 -9.48 -0.67
N ASP A 55 -6.05 -10.45 -1.22
CA ASP A 55 -5.66 -11.67 -0.49
C ASP A 55 -4.47 -11.44 0.45
N ALA A 56 -3.72 -10.35 0.24
CA ALA A 56 -2.57 -10.00 1.05
C ALA A 56 -2.77 -8.65 1.74
N ARG A 57 -2.39 -8.58 3.02
CA ARG A 57 -2.46 -7.33 3.81
C ARG A 57 -1.57 -6.22 3.27
N VAL A 58 -0.48 -6.57 2.60
CA VAL A 58 0.57 -5.66 2.18
C VAL A 58 0.78 -5.75 0.67
N SER A 59 1.07 -4.61 0.04
CA SER A 59 1.46 -4.56 -1.36
C SER A 59 2.92 -4.12 -1.49
N PHE A 60 3.83 -5.08 -1.61
CA PHE A 60 5.25 -4.78 -1.82
C PHE A 60 5.51 -4.03 -3.13
N ARG A 61 4.67 -4.28 -4.15
CA ARG A 61 4.75 -3.53 -5.42
C ARG A 61 4.44 -2.06 -5.21
N ALA A 62 3.40 -1.74 -4.45
CA ALA A 62 3.06 -0.35 -4.12
C ALA A 62 4.17 0.29 -3.28
N ALA A 63 4.71 -0.42 -2.29
CA ALA A 63 5.83 0.06 -1.48
C ALA A 63 7.09 0.37 -2.31
N ARG A 64 7.42 -0.50 -3.26
CA ARG A 64 8.53 -0.29 -4.19
C ARG A 64 8.31 0.91 -5.11
N ALA A 65 7.09 1.08 -5.61
CA ALA A 65 6.71 2.22 -6.43
C ALA A 65 6.82 3.54 -5.64
N LEU A 66 6.39 3.54 -4.37
CA LEU A 66 6.52 4.70 -3.48
C LEU A 66 7.98 5.09 -3.23
N LEU A 67 8.88 4.11 -3.03
CA LEU A 67 10.31 4.35 -2.93
C LEU A 67 10.98 4.73 -4.26
N ASN A 68 10.27 4.62 -5.39
CA ASN A 68 10.81 4.78 -6.74
C ASN A 68 12.08 3.94 -6.99
N LYS A 69 12.03 2.65 -6.65
CA LYS A 69 13.15 1.72 -6.80
C LYS A 69 12.83 0.54 -7.72
N ARG A 70 13.87 -0.03 -8.31
CA ARG A 70 13.77 -1.28 -9.06
C ARG A 70 13.83 -2.50 -8.13
N GLN A 71 13.38 -3.66 -8.60
CA GLN A 71 13.39 -4.91 -7.81
C GLN A 71 14.80 -5.35 -7.40
N ASP A 72 15.80 -5.10 -8.25
CA ASP A 72 17.20 -5.45 -7.97
C ASP A 72 17.83 -4.52 -6.92
N GLU A 73 17.46 -3.25 -6.89
CA GLU A 73 17.84 -2.34 -5.80
C GLU A 73 17.23 -2.79 -4.47
N ILE A 74 15.94 -3.13 -4.46
CA ILE A 74 15.28 -3.66 -3.25
C ILE A 74 15.94 -4.96 -2.79
N ALA A 75 16.27 -5.86 -3.72
CA ALA A 75 16.99 -7.10 -3.41
C ALA A 75 18.34 -6.81 -2.73
N ALA A 76 19.15 -5.93 -3.31
CA ALA A 76 20.45 -5.55 -2.75
C ALA A 76 20.32 -4.91 -1.35
N LEU A 77 19.33 -4.02 -1.16
CA LEU A 77 19.13 -3.30 0.09
C LEU A 77 18.50 -4.15 1.22
N SER A 78 17.69 -5.15 0.86
CA SER A 78 17.03 -6.04 1.82
C SER A 78 17.83 -7.30 2.13
N GLY A 79 18.86 -7.61 1.34
CA GLY A 79 19.61 -8.87 1.44
C GLY A 79 18.89 -10.09 0.86
N LEU A 80 17.77 -9.88 0.16
CA LEU A 80 17.01 -10.93 -0.52
C LEU A 80 17.47 -11.11 -1.97
N SER A 81 17.20 -12.26 -2.56
CA SER A 81 17.40 -12.43 -4.00
C SER A 81 16.33 -11.67 -4.79
N ARG A 82 16.67 -11.21 -6.02
CA ARG A 82 15.68 -10.59 -6.92
C ARG A 82 14.50 -11.52 -7.22
N ALA A 83 14.74 -12.83 -7.29
CA ALA A 83 13.68 -13.83 -7.51
C ALA A 83 12.73 -13.91 -6.31
N THR A 84 13.26 -13.80 -5.09
CA THR A 84 12.49 -13.74 -3.85
C THR A 84 11.63 -12.48 -3.82
N VAL A 85 12.20 -11.30 -4.09
CA VAL A 85 11.44 -10.03 -4.15
C VAL A 85 10.32 -10.12 -5.18
N LYS A 86 10.62 -10.60 -6.40
CA LYS A 86 9.60 -10.79 -7.45
C LYS A 86 8.47 -11.74 -7.00
N SER A 87 8.81 -12.82 -6.30
CA SER A 87 7.85 -13.82 -5.84
C SER A 87 6.94 -13.24 -4.74
N LEU A 88 7.50 -12.51 -3.77
CA LEU A 88 6.76 -11.79 -2.74
C LEU A 88 5.83 -10.73 -3.36
N GLU A 89 6.29 -9.97 -4.36
CA GLU A 89 5.46 -9.01 -5.11
C GLU A 89 4.32 -9.67 -5.93
N SER A 90 4.36 -10.99 -6.11
CA SER A 90 3.30 -11.76 -6.77
C SER A 90 2.39 -12.51 -5.79
N GLY A 91 2.56 -12.31 -4.48
CA GLY A 91 1.75 -12.95 -3.45
C GLY A 91 2.22 -14.34 -3.03
N LYS A 92 3.41 -14.80 -3.48
CA LYS A 92 4.03 -16.02 -2.96
C LYS A 92 4.74 -15.68 -1.65
N ASP A 93 4.29 -16.29 -0.57
CA ASP A 93 4.76 -15.94 0.77
C ASP A 93 5.67 -17.03 1.37
N TRP A 94 6.82 -16.60 1.86
CA TRP A 94 7.63 -17.34 2.82
C TRP A 94 7.80 -16.44 4.04
N ALA A 95 7.33 -16.90 5.20
CA ALA A 95 7.20 -16.08 6.40
C ALA A 95 8.45 -15.26 6.74
N GLU A 96 9.64 -15.87 6.63
CA GLU A 96 10.91 -15.18 6.90
C GLU A 96 11.19 -14.06 5.90
N SER A 97 11.16 -14.35 4.60
CA SER A 97 11.44 -13.37 3.55
C SER A 97 10.40 -12.24 3.51
N HIS A 98 9.14 -12.57 3.78
CA HIS A 98 8.07 -11.59 3.91
C HIS A 98 8.31 -10.65 5.08
N GLN A 99 8.64 -11.19 6.26
CA GLN A 99 8.97 -10.37 7.42
C GLN A 99 10.21 -9.49 7.17
N THR A 100 11.25 -10.02 6.53
CA THR A 100 12.44 -9.25 6.13
C THR A 100 12.04 -8.05 5.27
N LEU A 101 11.18 -8.25 4.27
CA LEU A 101 10.80 -7.20 3.34
C LEU A 101 9.87 -6.16 3.97
N VAL A 102 8.93 -6.59 4.83
CA VAL A 102 8.11 -5.68 5.65
C VAL A 102 9.01 -4.80 6.53
N SER A 103 9.94 -5.39 7.27
CA SER A 103 10.86 -4.65 8.15
C SER A 103 11.81 -3.73 7.37
N PHE A 104 12.21 -4.10 6.15
CA PHE A 104 12.96 -3.22 5.26
C PHE A 104 12.16 -1.97 4.91
N TYR A 105 10.93 -2.11 4.42
CA TYR A 105 10.08 -0.98 4.03
C TYR A 105 9.72 -0.10 5.23
N ASP A 106 9.46 -0.73 6.38
CA ASP A 106 9.20 -0.03 7.63
C ASP A 106 10.36 0.92 8.02
N ARG A 107 11.60 0.44 7.92
CA ARG A 107 12.82 1.24 8.17
C ARG A 107 13.08 2.28 7.08
N ALA A 108 12.65 2.01 5.85
CA ALA A 108 12.71 2.96 4.73
C ALA A 108 11.65 4.07 4.81
N GLY A 109 10.84 4.10 5.88
CA GLY A 109 9.83 5.13 6.10
C GLY A 109 8.48 4.85 5.44
N VAL A 110 8.24 3.63 4.95
CA VAL A 110 6.97 3.24 4.33
C VAL A 110 6.06 2.59 5.37
N GLU A 111 4.77 2.95 5.34
CA GLU A 111 3.71 2.37 6.15
C GLU A 111 2.69 1.67 5.24
N PHE A 112 2.35 0.43 5.56
CA PHE A 112 1.27 -0.30 4.89
C PHE A 112 -0.07 0.00 5.55
N THR A 113 -1.11 0.25 4.75
CA THR A 113 -2.43 0.71 5.24
C THR A 113 -3.49 -0.38 5.34
N GLY A 114 -3.18 -1.59 4.87
CA GLY A 114 -4.13 -2.70 4.79
C GLY A 114 -4.55 -3.23 6.16
N TRP A 115 -5.85 -3.49 6.31
CA TRP A 115 -6.44 -4.13 7.48
C TRP A 115 -7.32 -5.31 7.07
N GLY A 116 -7.34 -6.35 7.91
CA GLY A 116 -8.05 -7.60 7.62
C GLY A 116 -9.44 -7.64 8.24
N ASP A 117 -10.40 -8.16 7.50
CA ASP A 117 -11.70 -8.53 8.03
C ASP A 117 -11.68 -10.00 8.49
N PRO A 118 -11.78 -10.28 9.81
CA PRO A 118 -11.70 -11.63 10.35
C PRO A 118 -12.79 -12.57 9.83
N VAL A 119 -13.91 -12.03 9.32
CA VAL A 119 -15.05 -12.83 8.86
C VAL A 119 -14.85 -13.33 7.43
N THR A 120 -14.20 -12.54 6.59
CA THR A 120 -14.05 -12.83 5.16
C THR A 120 -12.66 -13.30 4.76
N ASP A 121 -11.69 -13.25 5.68
CA ASP A 121 -10.27 -13.53 5.43
C ASP A 121 -9.71 -12.69 4.27
N LYS A 122 -10.23 -11.46 4.13
CA LYS A 122 -9.84 -10.49 3.10
C LYS A 122 -9.29 -9.22 3.71
N TYR A 123 -8.44 -8.55 2.94
CA TYR A 123 -7.84 -7.29 3.34
C TYR A 123 -8.43 -6.13 2.54
N PHE A 124 -8.78 -5.06 3.26
CA PHE A 124 -9.29 -3.82 2.70
C PHE A 124 -8.32 -2.67 2.98
N GLY A 125 -8.43 -1.60 2.21
CA GLY A 125 -7.56 -0.44 2.39
C GLY A 125 -6.08 -0.72 2.10
N VAL A 126 -5.79 -1.79 1.35
CA VAL A 126 -4.41 -2.19 1.05
C VAL A 126 -3.76 -1.13 0.18
N GLY A 127 -2.58 -0.70 0.59
CA GLY A 127 -1.87 0.43 0.03
C GLY A 127 -0.67 0.80 0.88
N VAL A 128 -0.07 1.93 0.55
CA VAL A 128 1.13 2.43 1.21
C VAL A 128 1.10 3.95 1.34
N ARG A 129 1.79 4.46 2.36
CA ARG A 129 2.09 5.89 2.51
C ARG A 129 3.42 6.09 3.19
N TRP A 130 3.95 7.31 3.12
CA TRP A 130 5.06 7.71 3.97
C TRP A 130 4.63 7.76 5.45
N LYS A 131 5.51 7.27 6.32
CA LYS A 131 5.46 7.57 7.75
C LYS A 131 5.65 9.07 7.96
N ILE A 132 5.25 9.56 9.12
CA ILE A 132 5.69 10.89 9.58
C ILE A 132 7.20 10.80 9.75
N SER A 133 7.96 11.35 8.81
CA SER A 133 9.35 11.69 9.06
C SER A 133 9.36 12.81 10.10
N ARG A 134 10.08 12.56 11.21
CA ARG A 134 10.39 13.58 12.21
C ARG A 134 11.24 14.70 11.63
#